data_AF-A0A9X1ID68-F1
#
_entry.id   AF-A0A9X1ID68-F1
#
_cell.length_a   1.000
_cell.length_b   1.000
_cell.length_c   1.000
_cell.angle_alpha   90.00
_cell.angle_beta   90.00
_cell.angle_gamma   90.00
#
_symmetry.space_group_name_H-M   'P 1'
#
loop_
_entity.id
_entity.type
_entity.pdbx_description
1 polymer ?
#
loop_
_entity_poly.entity_id
_entity_poly.type
_entity_poly.pdbx_seq_one_letter_code
_entity_poly.pdbx_strand_id
1 'polypeptide(L)'
;MSGAGDRIAAGAAEAPAGPDGPDRPPAPPLFTIGYEGATPGALIARLRAAGVTTLVDVRELPNSRRPGFAKRALSGALEAAGIRYVHLRALGTPAEGRAAARAGRSAEMKRIFGARLAGTEAQAAIATLAGQAREERLCLLCLEADPRQCHRTLVAEAVADATGSGIVHLHTDGSVPG
;
A
#
# COMPACT_ATOMS: atom_id res chain seq x y z
N MET A 1 -37.02 62.95 6.48
CA MET A 1 -37.03 61.66 7.21
C MET A 1 -36.62 60.59 6.21
N SER A 2 -35.33 60.26 6.19
CA SER A 2 -34.76 59.24 5.29
C SER A 2 -35.06 57.85 5.83
N GLY A 3 -35.87 57.07 5.12
CA GLY A 3 -36.00 55.63 5.32
C GLY A 3 -35.14 54.89 4.31
N ALA A 4 -34.00 54.37 4.74
CA ALA A 4 -33.21 53.41 3.98
C ALA A 4 -33.89 52.04 4.14
N GLY A 5 -34.46 51.52 3.06
CA GLY A 5 -35.03 50.18 3.00
C GLY A 5 -33.94 49.12 2.79
N ASP A 6 -34.02 48.08 3.60
CA ASP A 6 -33.10 46.97 3.75
C ASP A 6 -32.69 46.27 2.44
N ARG A 7 -31.38 45.99 2.33
CA ARG A 7 -30.85 45.02 1.37
C ARG A 7 -30.98 43.63 1.99
N ILE A 8 -31.76 42.78 1.34
CA ILE A 8 -31.84 41.34 1.62
C ILE A 8 -30.46 40.74 1.31
N ALA A 9 -29.74 40.31 2.35
CA ALA A 9 -28.56 39.48 2.19
C ALA A 9 -29.00 38.10 1.71
N ALA A 10 -28.73 37.79 0.44
CA ALA A 10 -28.80 36.43 -0.07
C ALA A 10 -27.74 35.61 0.67
N GLY A 11 -28.19 34.76 1.60
CA GLY A 11 -27.34 33.74 2.21
C GLY A 11 -26.87 32.79 1.12
N ALA A 12 -25.58 32.85 0.80
CA ALA A 12 -24.93 31.80 0.04
C ALA A 12 -25.02 30.52 0.89
N ALA A 13 -25.83 29.58 0.45
CA ALA A 13 -25.82 28.23 1.00
C ALA A 13 -24.41 27.66 0.79
N GLU A 14 -23.68 27.42 1.88
CA GLU A 14 -22.41 26.68 1.82
C GLU A 14 -22.68 25.30 1.23
N ALA A 15 -21.98 25.01 0.13
CA ALA A 15 -21.99 23.70 -0.49
C ALA A 15 -21.39 22.66 0.48
N PRO A 16 -21.91 21.42 0.54
CA PRO A 16 -21.35 20.39 1.40
C PRO A 16 -19.89 20.09 1.00
N ALA A 17 -19.01 20.00 1.99
CA ALA A 17 -17.61 19.64 1.80
C ALA A 17 -17.49 18.28 1.07
N GLY A 18 -16.69 18.26 0.00
CA GLY A 18 -16.34 17.03 -0.72
C GLY A 18 -15.54 16.04 0.16
N PRO A 19 -15.24 14.84 -0.33
CA PRO A 19 -14.65 13.75 0.45
C PRO A 19 -13.28 14.07 1.07
N ASP A 20 -12.60 15.15 0.66
CA ASP A 20 -11.20 15.45 0.96
C ASP A 20 -11.01 16.75 1.78
N GLY A 21 -11.90 17.03 2.73
CA GLY A 21 -11.74 18.16 3.65
C GLY A 21 -10.49 18.06 4.56
N PRO A 22 -9.93 19.19 5.02
CA PRO A 22 -8.67 19.25 5.78
C PRO A 22 -8.75 18.66 7.20
N ASP A 23 -9.95 18.39 7.73
CA ASP A 23 -10.19 17.83 9.07
C ASP A 23 -10.43 16.31 9.09
N ARG A 24 -10.23 15.61 7.97
CA ARG A 24 -10.49 14.16 7.92
C ARG A 24 -9.43 13.40 8.74
N PRO A 25 -9.83 12.48 9.65
CA PRO A 25 -8.88 11.68 10.41
C PRO A 25 -8.02 10.82 9.47
N PRO A 26 -6.77 10.52 9.85
CA PRO A 26 -5.88 9.68 9.06
C PRO A 26 -6.51 8.30 8.85
N ALA A 27 -6.32 7.75 7.66
CA ALA A 27 -6.73 6.38 7.37
C ALA A 27 -5.98 5.37 8.27
N PRO A 28 -6.53 4.14 8.45
CA PRO A 28 -5.86 3.07 9.16
C PRO A 28 -4.40 2.87 8.70
N PRO A 29 -3.50 2.40 9.57
CA PRO A 29 -2.11 2.16 9.18
C PRO A 29 -1.99 1.22 7.98
N LEU A 30 -1.12 1.59 7.04
CA LEU A 30 -0.74 0.75 5.92
C LEU A 30 0.39 -0.18 6.36
N PHE A 31 0.12 -1.49 6.32
CA PHE A 31 1.14 -2.48 6.66
C PHE A 31 2.01 -2.82 5.45
N THR A 32 3.22 -3.27 5.71
CA THR A 32 4.06 -3.90 4.69
C THR A 32 4.71 -5.16 5.25
N ILE A 33 5.00 -6.13 4.40
CA ILE A 33 5.69 -7.36 4.80
C ILE A 33 6.56 -7.89 3.67
N GLY A 34 7.76 -8.33 4.05
CA GLY A 34 8.68 -9.08 3.19
C GLY A 34 8.60 -10.55 3.53
N TYR A 35 8.48 -11.43 2.53
CA TYR A 35 8.40 -12.86 2.83
C TYR A 35 9.77 -13.56 2.91
N GLU A 36 10.91 -12.93 2.60
CA GLU A 36 12.28 -13.46 2.78
C GLU A 36 12.46 -14.11 4.17
N GLY A 37 12.98 -15.34 4.20
CA GLY A 37 13.06 -16.16 5.41
C GLY A 37 11.73 -16.73 5.94
N ALA A 38 10.57 -16.17 5.55
CA ALA A 38 9.26 -16.60 6.05
C ALA A 38 8.76 -17.94 5.48
N THR A 39 7.89 -18.61 6.24
CA THR A 39 6.96 -19.63 5.74
C THR A 39 5.58 -19.01 5.48
N PRO A 40 4.72 -19.62 4.63
CA PRO A 40 3.35 -19.13 4.45
C PRO A 40 2.55 -19.08 5.76
N GLY A 41 2.74 -20.06 6.65
CA GLY A 41 2.10 -20.08 7.97
C GLY A 41 2.54 -18.91 8.86
N ALA A 42 3.83 -18.62 8.93
CA ALA A 42 4.35 -17.48 9.68
C ALA A 42 3.85 -16.14 9.12
N LEU A 43 3.79 -16.01 7.78
CA LEU A 43 3.21 -14.86 7.12
C LEU A 43 1.74 -14.66 7.53
N ILE A 44 0.91 -15.70 7.36
CA ILE A 44 -0.53 -15.64 7.67
C ILE A 44 -0.76 -15.33 9.16
N ALA A 45 -0.01 -15.96 10.06
CA ALA A 45 -0.10 -15.69 11.49
C ALA A 45 0.20 -14.22 11.81
N ARG A 46 1.25 -13.65 11.19
CA ARG A 46 1.61 -12.24 11.38
C ARG A 46 0.54 -11.29 10.81
N LEU A 47 -0.02 -11.60 9.63
CA LEU A 47 -1.10 -10.81 9.04
C LEU A 47 -2.34 -10.80 9.92
N ARG A 48 -2.73 -11.96 10.47
CA ARG A 48 -3.86 -12.08 11.41
C ARG A 48 -3.62 -11.32 12.70
N ALA A 49 -2.43 -11.42 13.28
CA ALA A 49 -2.08 -10.67 14.49
C ALA A 49 -2.15 -9.14 14.29
N ALA A 50 -1.85 -8.66 13.08
CA ALA A 50 -2.00 -7.26 12.70
C ALA A 50 -3.43 -6.88 12.26
N GLY A 51 -4.36 -7.83 12.22
CA GLY A 51 -5.72 -7.63 11.74
C GLY A 51 -5.81 -7.25 10.27
N VAL A 52 -4.84 -7.65 9.44
CA VAL A 52 -4.85 -7.38 8.00
C VAL A 52 -6.02 -8.12 7.34
N THR A 53 -6.82 -7.39 6.57
CA THR A 53 -7.97 -7.94 5.84
C THR A 53 -7.62 -8.24 4.38
N THR A 54 -6.66 -7.49 3.81
CA THR A 54 -6.26 -7.62 2.40
C THR A 54 -4.76 -7.56 2.25
N LEU A 55 -4.17 -8.59 1.63
CA LEU A 55 -2.78 -8.61 1.21
C LEU A 55 -2.68 -8.18 -0.26
N VAL A 56 -1.93 -7.12 -0.50
CA VAL A 56 -1.67 -6.56 -1.83
C VAL A 56 -0.27 -6.99 -2.26
N ASP A 57 -0.22 -7.91 -3.23
CA ASP A 57 1.02 -8.30 -3.87
C ASP A 57 1.45 -7.22 -4.87
N VAL A 58 2.58 -6.57 -4.58
CA VAL A 58 3.18 -5.52 -5.41
C VAL A 58 4.37 -6.06 -6.22
N ARG A 59 4.48 -7.37 -6.41
CA ARG A 59 5.48 -7.96 -7.31
C ARG A 59 5.03 -7.77 -8.76
N GLU A 60 5.96 -7.48 -9.67
CA GLU A 60 5.62 -7.49 -11.11
C GLU A 60 5.22 -8.91 -11.53
N LEU A 61 5.99 -9.90 -11.10
CA LEU A 61 5.79 -11.32 -11.38
C LEU A 61 5.64 -12.09 -10.06
N PRO A 62 4.44 -12.57 -9.71
CA PRO A 62 4.20 -13.31 -8.46
C PRO A 62 4.49 -14.82 -8.61
N ASN A 63 5.56 -15.16 -9.35
CA ASN A 63 6.03 -16.53 -9.58
C ASN A 63 7.26 -16.83 -8.71
N SER A 64 7.05 -16.90 -7.39
CA SER A 64 8.13 -17.20 -6.46
C SER A 64 8.62 -18.64 -6.57
N ARG A 65 9.94 -18.84 -6.48
CA ARG A 65 10.57 -20.15 -6.31
C ARG A 65 10.49 -20.65 -4.87
N ARG A 66 10.06 -19.80 -3.94
CA ARG A 66 9.94 -20.18 -2.52
C ARG A 66 8.60 -20.89 -2.31
N PRO A 67 8.60 -22.09 -1.70
CA PRO A 67 7.39 -22.90 -1.53
C PRO A 67 6.25 -22.08 -0.90
N GLY A 68 5.07 -22.16 -1.52
CA GLY A 68 3.86 -21.48 -1.04
C GLY A 68 3.74 -19.99 -1.39
N PHE A 69 4.76 -19.35 -1.98
CA PHE A 69 4.71 -17.91 -2.31
C PHE A 69 4.43 -17.60 -3.80
N ALA A 70 4.20 -18.62 -4.63
CA ALA A 70 3.64 -18.42 -5.96
C ALA A 70 2.14 -18.03 -5.85
N LYS A 71 1.67 -17.16 -6.75
CA LYS A 71 0.32 -16.55 -6.72
C LYS A 71 -0.79 -17.53 -6.33
N ARG A 72 -0.90 -18.67 -7.03
CA ARG A 72 -1.98 -19.64 -6.81
C ARG A 72 -1.96 -20.22 -5.39
N ALA A 73 -0.79 -20.67 -4.93
CA ALA A 73 -0.64 -21.26 -3.61
C ALA A 73 -0.86 -20.22 -2.50
N LEU A 74 -0.28 -19.03 -2.66
CA LEU A 74 -0.42 -17.95 -1.69
C LEU A 74 -1.85 -17.45 -1.58
N SER A 75 -2.52 -17.23 -2.72
CA SER A 75 -3.92 -16.79 -2.76
C SER A 75 -4.84 -17.79 -2.06
N GLY A 76 -4.68 -19.10 -2.33
CA GLY A 76 -5.50 -20.13 -1.68
C GLY A 76 -5.27 -20.22 -0.17
N ALA A 77 -4.02 -20.07 0.27
CA ALA A 77 -3.69 -20.07 1.70
C ALA A 77 -4.26 -18.84 2.43
N LEU A 78 -4.25 -17.66 1.79
CA LEU A 78 -4.84 -16.44 2.33
C LEU A 78 -6.36 -16.50 2.37
N GLU A 79 -6.99 -17.02 1.32
CA GLU A 79 -8.44 -17.21 1.25
C GLU A 79 -8.93 -18.16 2.36
N ALA A 80 -8.26 -19.30 2.54
CA ALA A 80 -8.53 -20.20 3.66
C ALA A 80 -8.32 -19.53 5.04
N ALA A 81 -7.52 -18.47 5.09
CA ALA A 81 -7.28 -17.69 6.29
C ALA A 81 -8.27 -16.52 6.48
N GLY A 82 -9.17 -16.26 5.52
CA GLY A 82 -10.09 -15.11 5.53
C GLY A 82 -9.44 -13.80 5.12
N ILE A 83 -8.30 -13.83 4.43
CA ILE A 83 -7.56 -12.65 3.97
C ILE A 83 -7.68 -12.56 2.46
N ARG A 84 -8.16 -11.42 1.96
CA ARG A 84 -8.27 -11.16 0.52
C ARG A 84 -6.87 -11.03 -0.10
N TYR A 85 -6.69 -11.56 -1.30
CA TYR A 85 -5.48 -11.39 -2.08
C TYR A 85 -5.74 -10.52 -3.32
N VAL A 86 -4.95 -9.46 -3.48
CA VAL A 86 -4.98 -8.58 -4.67
C VAL A 86 -3.57 -8.52 -5.25
N HIS A 87 -3.45 -8.57 -6.58
CA HIS A 87 -2.16 -8.44 -7.27
C HIS A 87 -2.16 -7.21 -8.16
N LEU A 88 -1.28 -6.25 -7.86
CA LEU A 88 -1.14 -5.00 -8.62
C LEU A 88 0.20 -4.99 -9.37
N ARG A 89 0.22 -5.63 -10.54
CA ARG A 89 1.41 -5.69 -11.40
C ARG A 89 2.00 -4.31 -11.72
N ALA A 90 1.14 -3.29 -11.83
CA ALA A 90 1.57 -1.91 -12.12
C ALA A 90 2.58 -1.36 -11.09
N LEU A 91 2.50 -1.84 -9.84
CA LEU A 91 3.34 -1.44 -8.71
C LEU A 91 4.56 -2.38 -8.53
N GLY A 92 4.83 -3.23 -9.51
CA GLY A 92 5.97 -4.12 -9.53
C GLY A 92 7.25 -3.48 -10.05
N THR A 93 8.38 -3.83 -9.43
CA THR A 93 9.71 -3.46 -9.94
C THR A 93 9.93 -4.04 -11.34
N PRO A 94 10.30 -3.24 -12.35
CA PRO A 94 10.70 -3.72 -13.69
C PRO A 94 11.89 -4.70 -13.65
N ALA A 95 12.14 -5.38 -14.77
CA ALA A 95 13.17 -6.44 -14.86
C ALA A 95 14.58 -5.91 -14.51
N GLU A 96 14.93 -4.75 -15.02
CA GLU A 96 16.19 -4.06 -14.78
C GLU A 96 16.32 -3.62 -13.31
N GLY A 97 15.23 -3.17 -12.69
CA GLY A 97 15.21 -2.84 -11.26
C GLY A 97 15.36 -4.09 -10.38
N ARG A 98 14.74 -5.22 -10.77
CA ARG A 98 14.98 -6.52 -10.10
C ARG A 98 16.42 -6.99 -10.24
N ALA A 99 17.05 -6.76 -11.39
CA ALA A 99 18.45 -7.08 -11.60
C ALA A 99 19.36 -6.23 -10.71
N ALA A 100 19.08 -4.93 -10.57
CA ALA A 100 19.78 -4.04 -9.64
C ALA A 100 19.63 -4.49 -8.18
N ALA A 101 18.41 -4.84 -7.74
CA ALA A 101 18.15 -5.35 -6.39
C ALA A 101 18.97 -6.61 -6.06
N ARG A 102 18.98 -7.60 -6.97
CA ARG A 102 19.76 -8.85 -6.80
C ARG A 102 21.27 -8.62 -6.73
N ALA A 103 21.76 -7.55 -7.36
CA ALA A 103 23.16 -7.15 -7.31
C ALA A 103 23.50 -6.27 -6.09
N GLY A 104 22.55 -6.05 -5.16
CA GLY A 104 22.74 -5.18 -3.99
C GLY A 104 22.76 -3.68 -4.34
N ARG A 105 22.36 -3.28 -5.55
CA ARG A 105 22.36 -1.89 -6.03
C ARG A 105 21.04 -1.21 -5.74
N SER A 106 20.69 -1.08 -4.47
CA SER A 106 19.36 -0.63 -4.04
C SER A 106 19.02 0.81 -4.44
N ALA A 107 20.01 1.71 -4.49
CA ALA A 107 19.80 3.08 -4.97
C ALA A 107 19.37 3.11 -6.45
N GLU A 108 19.98 2.27 -7.28
CA GLU A 108 19.63 2.14 -8.69
C GLU A 108 18.26 1.49 -8.88
N MET A 109 17.94 0.45 -8.09
CA MET A 109 16.60 -0.12 -8.06
C MET A 109 15.55 0.94 -7.72
N LYS A 110 15.77 1.76 -6.68
CA LYS A 110 14.85 2.82 -6.28
C LYS A 110 14.66 3.86 -7.37
N ARG A 111 15.72 4.27 -8.07
CA ARG A 111 15.64 5.19 -9.21
C ARG A 111 14.80 4.62 -10.35
N ILE A 112 15.07 3.37 -10.74
CA ILE A 112 14.30 2.67 -11.80
C ILE A 112 12.84 2.56 -11.40
N PHE A 113 12.57 2.12 -10.17
CA PHE A 113 11.21 1.96 -9.69
C PHE A 113 10.47 3.29 -9.56
N GLY A 114 11.13 4.36 -9.12
CA GLY A 114 10.55 5.70 -9.07
C GLY A 114 10.05 6.17 -10.44
N ALA A 115 10.80 5.93 -11.51
CA ALA A 115 10.36 6.23 -12.87
C ALA A 115 9.12 5.40 -13.27
N ARG A 116 9.06 4.11 -12.90
CA ARG A 116 7.86 3.27 -13.09
C ARG A 116 6.66 3.79 -12.30
N LEU A 117 6.88 4.19 -11.05
CA LEU A 117 5.85 4.67 -10.13
C LEU A 117 5.22 5.98 -10.60
N ALA A 118 5.98 6.84 -11.29
CA ALA A 118 5.49 8.06 -11.91
C ALA A 118 4.58 7.82 -13.14
N GLY A 119 4.53 6.59 -13.67
CA GLY A 119 3.72 6.25 -14.83
C GLY A 119 2.21 6.19 -14.54
N THR A 120 1.38 6.46 -15.55
CA THR A 120 -0.09 6.53 -15.44
C THR A 120 -0.72 5.28 -14.82
N GLU A 121 -0.30 4.07 -15.24
CA GLU A 121 -0.82 2.82 -14.68
C GLU A 121 -0.52 2.67 -13.18
N ALA A 122 0.68 3.09 -12.76
CA ALA A 122 1.09 2.99 -11.38
C ALA A 122 0.33 4.02 -10.53
N GLN A 123 0.18 5.25 -11.02
CA GLN A 123 -0.62 6.28 -10.35
C GLN A 123 -2.10 5.86 -10.20
N ALA A 124 -2.70 5.24 -11.21
CA ALA A 124 -4.05 4.70 -11.11
C ALA A 124 -4.17 3.58 -10.05
N ALA A 125 -3.15 2.71 -9.96
CA ALA A 125 -3.09 1.66 -8.95
C ALA A 125 -2.90 2.24 -7.53
N ILE A 126 -2.10 3.30 -7.37
CA ILE A 126 -1.95 4.03 -6.10
C ILE A 126 -3.28 4.66 -5.68
N ALA A 127 -3.98 5.34 -6.58
CA ALA A 127 -5.29 5.93 -6.29
C ALA A 127 -6.31 4.87 -5.84
N THR A 128 -6.29 3.69 -6.49
CA THR A 128 -7.13 2.56 -6.09
C THR A 128 -6.80 2.08 -4.67
N LEU A 129 -5.51 1.92 -4.35
CA LEU A 129 -5.08 1.54 -3.00
C LEU A 129 -5.43 2.60 -1.96
N ALA A 130 -5.30 3.88 -2.30
CA ALA A 130 -5.63 4.98 -1.41
C ALA A 130 -7.13 4.98 -1.05
N GLY A 131 -8.01 4.66 -2.01
CA GLY A 131 -9.43 4.44 -1.74
C GLY A 131 -9.66 3.26 -0.79
N GLN A 132 -9.05 2.11 -1.08
CA GLN A 132 -9.18 0.89 -0.28
C GLN A 132 -8.62 1.03 1.13
N ALA A 133 -7.51 1.75 1.30
CA ALA A 133 -6.84 1.94 2.59
C ALA A 133 -7.71 2.66 3.63
N ARG A 134 -8.77 3.36 3.20
CA ARG A 134 -9.73 4.01 4.11
C ARG A 134 -10.73 3.04 4.72
N GLU A 135 -10.98 1.91 4.08
CA GLU A 135 -12.03 0.96 4.45
C GLU A 135 -11.44 -0.38 4.95
N GLU A 136 -10.27 -0.73 4.45
CA GLU A 136 -9.63 -2.02 4.67
C GLU A 136 -8.26 -1.87 5.37
N ARG A 137 -7.86 -2.89 6.14
CA ARG A 137 -6.51 -2.97 6.72
C ARG A 137 -5.59 -3.65 5.71
N LEU A 138 -4.93 -2.84 4.89
CA LEU A 138 -4.09 -3.31 3.79
C LEU A 138 -2.68 -3.68 4.25
N CYS A 139 -2.10 -4.71 3.62
CA CYS A 139 -0.68 -5.04 3.75
C CYS A 139 -0.02 -5.21 2.38
N LEU A 140 1.05 -4.47 2.12
CA LEU A 140 1.84 -4.61 0.88
C LEU A 140 2.88 -5.73 1.02
N LEU A 141 2.88 -6.65 0.06
CA LEU A 141 3.80 -7.80 0.02
C LEU A 141 4.87 -7.64 -1.07
N CYS A 142 6.14 -7.86 -0.69
CA CYS A 142 7.25 -8.13 -1.62
C CYS A 142 8.15 -9.26 -1.09
N LEU A 143 9.24 -9.58 -1.81
CA LEU A 143 10.22 -10.58 -1.43
C LEU A 143 11.07 -10.15 -0.22
N GLU A 144 11.85 -9.09 -0.35
CA GLU A 144 12.97 -8.74 0.54
C GLU A 144 12.50 -8.58 2.00
N ALA A 145 13.23 -9.09 3.00
CA ALA A 145 12.82 -8.90 4.40
C ALA A 145 12.95 -7.43 4.83
N ASP A 146 14.10 -6.80 4.52
CA ASP A 146 14.39 -5.41 4.87
C ASP A 146 13.62 -4.43 3.94
N PRO A 147 12.68 -3.63 4.46
CA PRO A 147 11.95 -2.65 3.66
C PRO A 147 12.87 -1.57 3.04
N ARG A 148 14.00 -1.24 3.67
CA ARG A 148 14.92 -0.18 3.19
C ARG A 148 15.59 -0.53 1.86
N GLN A 149 15.66 -1.82 1.54
CA GLN A 149 16.24 -2.37 0.32
C GLN A 149 15.18 -2.73 -0.73
N CYS A 150 13.90 -2.47 -0.44
CA CYS A 150 12.77 -2.94 -1.22
C CYS A 150 12.02 -1.77 -1.88
N HIS A 151 11.39 -2.02 -3.02
CA HIS A 151 10.53 -1.03 -3.67
C HIS A 151 9.21 -0.79 -2.93
N ARG A 152 8.77 -1.76 -2.10
CA ARG A 152 7.47 -1.68 -1.39
C ARG A 152 7.36 -0.44 -0.52
N THR A 153 8.47 0.10 -0.01
CA THR A 153 8.49 1.34 0.77
C THR A 153 8.08 2.53 -0.10
N LEU A 154 8.56 2.63 -1.34
CA LEU A 154 8.16 3.69 -2.26
C LEU A 154 6.65 3.63 -2.61
N VAL A 155 6.09 2.42 -2.68
CA VAL A 155 4.63 2.24 -2.84
C VAL A 155 3.89 2.65 -1.57
N ALA A 156 4.38 2.24 -0.40
CA ALA A 156 3.76 2.57 0.87
C ALA A 156 3.74 4.08 1.14
N GLU A 157 4.86 4.76 0.85
CA GLU A 157 4.99 6.22 0.94
C GLU A 157 3.99 6.92 0.02
N ALA A 158 3.90 6.53 -1.26
CA ALA A 158 2.94 7.12 -2.19
C ALA A 158 1.47 6.95 -1.76
N VAL A 159 1.12 5.81 -1.15
CA VAL A 159 -0.23 5.60 -0.59
C VAL A 159 -0.42 6.39 0.71
N ALA A 160 0.58 6.44 1.58
CA ALA A 160 0.55 7.21 2.82
C ALA A 160 0.37 8.71 2.54
N ASP A 161 1.13 9.27 1.58
CA ASP A 161 1.01 10.67 1.16
C ASP A 161 -0.41 11.00 0.67
N ALA A 162 -1.07 10.07 -0.04
CA ALA A 162 -2.42 10.25 -0.54
C ALA A 162 -3.53 10.07 0.53
N THR A 163 -3.22 9.48 1.67
CA THR A 163 -4.23 9.05 2.67
C THR A 163 -4.01 9.59 4.07
N GLY A 164 -2.82 10.09 4.39
CA GLY A 164 -2.38 10.40 5.75
C GLY A 164 -2.12 9.16 6.62
N SER A 165 -2.09 7.95 6.04
CA SER A 165 -1.88 6.71 6.80
C SER A 165 -0.46 6.65 7.38
N GLY A 166 -0.32 6.16 8.61
CA GLY A 166 0.98 5.71 9.10
C GLY A 166 1.44 4.43 8.38
N ILE A 167 2.75 4.23 8.24
CA ILE A 167 3.34 3.00 7.66
C ILE A 167 3.86 2.12 8.80
N VAL A 168 3.53 0.82 8.77
CA VAL A 168 4.03 -0.16 9.74
C VAL A 168 4.70 -1.32 9.03
N HIS A 169 5.98 -1.59 9.35
CA HIS A 169 6.72 -2.71 8.78
C HIS A 169 6.55 -3.98 9.64
N LEU A 170 5.90 -4.99 9.08
CA LEU A 170 5.74 -6.29 9.71
C LEU A 170 6.92 -7.20 9.37
N HIS A 171 7.32 -8.00 10.35
CA HIS A 171 8.37 -9.01 10.23
C HIS A 171 7.86 -10.38 10.70
N THR A 172 8.36 -11.44 10.09
CA THR A 172 7.92 -12.82 10.38
C THR A 172 8.83 -13.57 11.36
N ASP A 173 9.96 -12.97 11.72
CA ASP A 173 10.95 -13.49 12.67
C ASP A 173 10.59 -13.21 14.15
N GLY A 174 9.42 -12.61 14.41
CA GLY A 174 8.98 -12.23 15.75
C GLY A 174 9.53 -10.88 16.23
N SER A 175 10.29 -10.14 15.41
CA SER A 175 10.67 -8.77 15.76
C SER A 175 9.43 -7.87 15.87
N VAL A 176 9.47 -6.98 16.87
CA VAL A 176 8.43 -5.97 17.12
C VAL A 176 8.34 -5.07 15.87
N PRO A 177 7.13 -4.75 15.37
CA PRO A 177 7.02 -3.81 14.24
C PRO A 177 7.68 -2.47 14.61
N GLY A 178 8.56 -2.00 13.74
CA GLY A 178 9.17 -0.67 13.79
C GLY A 178 8.47 0.30 12.86
#